data_AF-A0A0U5JZH1-F1
#
_entry.id   AF-A0A0U5JZH1-F1
#
_cell.length_a   1.000
_cell.length_b   1.000
_cell.length_c   1.000
_cell.angle_alpha   90.00
_cell.angle_beta   90.00
_cell.angle_gamma   90.00
#
_symmetry.space_group_name_H-M   'P 1'
#
loop_
_entity.id
_entity.type
_entity.pdbx_description
1 polymer ?
#
loop_
_entity_poly.entity_id
_entity_poly.type
_entity_poly.pdbx_seq_one_letter_code
_entity_poly.pdbx_strand_id
1 'polypeptide(L)'
;MKKTHFKMFKAGKKWCVMGLTTLALVLGTIAVSGNDAKADAGNQTTTQITQAQSNIDNLQKDVNDAATIANDADQKVKASQQVVDKAQNEVTEAQNDVNKSNSVVVDVQNKLDEAKTAQNTAKGKLDNDKENIANKNDAVKSANNELETAKQEYSKRQADVDSANTSVSRAQNDVNQQKNKQDEIQKKIDDVQGKIDNLNDQINNTNRIEIPENYLENLYKNSTITNEEVEALNKNKFHNSSFDRLKDYHDLNNLSQGDWISLATFAASLINPIRKANNLQPLKVTKGSVDFSSEIANNYIKHEYYDHYNISGSVSKAASNNGLFNFQEYLKITGDLNRDIVNTSTTSVTIGNYTRSVTSYEFSDVTFNDLKRDTYNMILNALTNPQGAQTLLGDYTYLGVTGMDQTIALAMINDNDINSYSKFNQTEYSIPSNDTSSLKGEISANESTKASYLSTLTEISKATNVANAKLTDAKKNQSEAKNALEEADKNIKSKQALVDTANKELTLAKQELTNDQNIADGHAIKELESKLKDAQKNKVY
;
A
#
# COMPACT_ATOMS: atom_id res chain seq x y z
N MET A 1 -88.69 4.14 47.88
CA MET A 1 -89.94 4.61 48.51
C MET A 1 -90.26 6.01 48.02
N LYS A 2 -91.38 6.18 47.29
CA LYS A 2 -92.32 7.31 47.35
C LYS A 2 -93.35 7.11 46.22
N LYS A 3 -94.56 6.71 46.62
CA LYS A 3 -95.75 6.71 45.75
C LYS A 3 -96.17 8.16 45.53
N THR A 4 -96.31 8.58 44.28
CA THR A 4 -96.98 9.84 43.92
C THR A 4 -98.20 9.52 43.08
N HIS A 5 -99.36 9.79 43.68
CA HIS A 5 -100.68 9.71 43.07
C HIS A 5 -100.84 10.77 41.99
N PHE A 6 -101.49 10.41 40.87
CA PHE A 6 -102.08 11.36 39.95
C PHE A 6 -103.61 11.27 39.98
N LYS A 7 -104.23 12.41 40.28
CA LYS A 7 -105.65 12.72 40.16
C LYS A 7 -105.92 13.35 38.78
N MET A 8 -107.22 13.32 38.41
CA MET A 8 -107.94 14.12 37.40
C MET A 8 -108.07 13.42 36.03
N PHE A 9 -109.24 13.28 35.41
CA PHE A 9 -110.39 14.19 35.35
C PHE A 9 -111.77 13.50 35.50
N LYS A 10 -112.71 14.22 36.14
CA LYS A 10 -114.17 14.02 36.07
C LYS A 10 -114.68 14.43 34.68
N ALA A 11 -115.49 13.60 34.05
CA ALA A 11 -116.46 14.03 33.05
C ALA A 11 -117.86 13.66 33.54
N GLY A 12 -118.61 14.68 33.93
CA GLY A 12 -120.04 14.59 34.20
C GLY A 12 -120.83 15.08 32.99
N LYS A 13 -121.97 14.43 32.76
CA LYS A 13 -123.32 14.94 32.39
C LYS A 13 -124.08 13.76 31.80
N LYS A 14 -125.15 13.27 32.46
CA LYS A 14 -126.54 13.75 32.37
C LYS A 14 -127.00 13.93 30.92
N TRP A 15 -128.09 13.33 30.41
CA TRP A 15 -129.10 12.34 30.82
C TRP A 15 -129.78 12.02 29.47
N CYS A 16 -130.12 10.76 29.16
CA CYS A 16 -131.20 10.47 28.21
C CYS A 16 -131.84 9.14 28.59
N VAL A 17 -132.98 9.25 29.25
CA VAL A 17 -133.95 8.17 29.42
C VAL A 17 -134.46 7.82 28.02
N MET A 18 -134.26 6.59 27.56
CA MET A 18 -135.08 6.01 26.51
C MET A 18 -135.70 4.74 27.07
N GLY A 19 -136.90 4.91 27.63
CA GLY A 19 -137.86 3.82 27.70
C GLY A 19 -138.31 3.51 26.27
N LEU A 20 -138.03 2.30 25.82
CA LEU A 20 -138.73 1.70 24.69
C LEU A 20 -139.82 0.79 25.28
N THR A 21 -140.95 1.42 25.60
CA THR A 21 -142.25 0.77 25.58
C THR A 21 -142.59 0.43 24.15
N THR A 22 -142.48 -0.84 23.75
CA THR A 22 -143.22 -1.35 22.59
C THR A 22 -144.69 -1.50 22.99
N LEU A 23 -145.49 -0.46 22.73
CA LEU A 23 -146.94 -0.56 22.62
C LEU A 23 -147.28 -0.67 21.12
N ALA A 24 -147.59 -1.89 20.67
CA ALA A 24 -148.28 -2.10 19.42
C ALA A 24 -149.80 -1.93 19.64
N LEU A 25 -150.31 -0.77 19.22
CA LEU A 25 -151.48 -0.61 18.34
C LEU A 25 -152.58 -1.69 18.41
N VAL A 26 -153.67 -1.39 19.13
CA VAL A 26 -154.95 -2.13 19.08
C VAL A 26 -155.84 -1.51 17.99
N LEU A 27 -156.11 -2.22 16.89
CA LEU A 27 -157.25 -1.92 15.99
C LEU A 27 -158.50 -2.63 16.52
N GLY A 28 -159.55 -1.86 16.82
CA GLY A 28 -160.87 -2.39 17.16
C GLY A 28 -161.72 -2.67 15.91
N THR A 29 -162.53 -3.71 15.99
CA THR A 29 -163.89 -3.73 15.42
C THR A 29 -164.85 -4.09 16.55
N ILE A 30 -165.72 -3.15 16.94
CA ILE A 30 -166.94 -3.46 17.70
C ILE A 30 -168.08 -3.52 16.67
N ALA A 31 -168.77 -4.66 16.60
CA ALA A 31 -170.12 -4.75 16.06
C ALA A 31 -171.12 -4.63 17.23
N VAL A 32 -172.05 -3.69 17.07
CA VAL A 32 -173.20 -3.45 17.95
C VAL A 32 -174.33 -4.44 17.63
N SER A 33 -174.92 -5.02 18.67
CA SER A 33 -176.36 -5.24 18.83
C SER A 33 -176.61 -5.35 20.33
N GLY A 34 -177.59 -4.72 20.98
CA GLY A 34 -178.68 -3.84 20.63
C GLY A 34 -179.44 -3.56 21.95
N ASN A 35 -180.29 -2.54 21.91
CA ASN A 35 -181.33 -2.19 22.88
C ASN A 35 -180.96 -1.21 24.03
N ASP A 36 -181.40 0.03 23.78
CA ASP A 36 -182.34 0.82 24.59
C ASP A 36 -181.97 1.05 26.07
N ALA A 37 -181.42 2.21 26.43
CA ALA A 37 -182.09 3.50 26.57
C ALA A 37 -183.06 3.57 27.76
N LYS A 38 -182.69 4.51 28.66
CA LYS A 38 -183.52 5.29 29.60
C LYS A 38 -183.52 4.84 31.05
N ALA A 39 -183.25 5.87 31.87
CA ALA A 39 -183.89 6.20 33.13
C ALA A 39 -183.69 5.18 34.24
N ASP A 40 -182.99 5.58 35.32
CA ASP A 40 -182.88 4.72 36.49
C ASP A 40 -182.18 3.39 36.11
N ALA A 41 -180.86 3.47 35.89
CA ALA A 41 -180.01 2.70 34.96
C ALA A 41 -179.67 3.48 33.66
N GLY A 42 -178.38 3.50 33.25
CA GLY A 42 -177.91 4.11 31.99
C GLY A 42 -176.41 4.46 31.95
N ASN A 43 -175.64 3.72 31.14
CA ASN A 43 -174.19 3.47 31.22
C ASN A 43 -173.34 4.15 30.08
N GLN A 44 -172.01 4.20 30.28
CA GLN A 44 -170.85 4.72 29.50
C GLN A 44 -170.78 4.29 28.00
N THR A 45 -170.09 5.01 27.05
CA THR A 45 -169.20 4.47 25.93
C THR A 45 -168.82 5.41 24.74
N THR A 46 -169.62 6.36 24.23
CA THR A 46 -169.38 6.88 22.84
C THR A 46 -168.25 7.93 22.63
N THR A 47 -167.76 8.65 23.65
CA THR A 47 -166.72 9.69 23.45
C THR A 47 -165.28 9.14 23.41
N GLN A 48 -165.02 7.87 23.78
CA GLN A 48 -163.66 7.31 23.85
C GLN A 48 -163.14 6.68 22.53
N ILE A 49 -164.03 6.29 21.62
CA ILE A 49 -163.66 5.53 20.39
C ILE A 49 -163.01 6.43 19.32
N THR A 50 -163.45 7.69 19.16
CA THR A 50 -162.85 8.64 18.21
C THR A 50 -161.42 9.05 18.60
N GLN A 51 -161.08 8.96 19.89
CA GLN A 51 -159.74 9.26 20.40
C GLN A 51 -158.73 8.12 20.11
N ALA A 52 -159.19 6.86 20.05
CA ALA A 52 -158.33 5.70 19.85
C ALA A 52 -157.82 5.57 18.40
N GLN A 53 -158.65 5.89 17.39
CA GLN A 53 -158.26 5.76 15.98
C GLN A 53 -157.19 6.79 15.56
N SER A 54 -157.27 8.02 16.06
CA SER A 54 -156.23 9.05 15.83
C SER A 54 -154.90 8.71 16.50
N ASN A 55 -154.92 7.96 17.61
CA ASN A 55 -153.69 7.49 18.25
C ASN A 55 -152.99 6.40 17.42
N ILE A 56 -153.73 5.63 16.63
CA ILE A 56 -153.17 4.51 15.86
C ILE A 56 -152.37 4.99 14.65
N ASP A 57 -152.91 5.92 13.87
CA ASP A 57 -152.20 6.45 12.70
C ASP A 57 -150.94 7.23 13.10
N ASN A 58 -150.96 7.89 14.26
CA ASN A 58 -149.80 8.55 14.83
C ASN A 58 -148.72 7.54 15.27
N LEU A 59 -149.11 6.44 15.92
CA LEU A 59 -148.17 5.39 16.33
C LEU A 59 -147.51 4.67 15.14
N GLN A 60 -148.23 4.46 14.02
CA GLN A 60 -147.65 3.84 12.83
C GLN A 60 -146.60 4.75 12.14
N LYS A 61 -146.85 6.07 12.15
CA LYS A 61 -145.88 7.07 11.67
C LYS A 61 -144.65 7.12 12.58
N ASP A 62 -144.85 7.06 13.90
CA ASP A 62 -143.76 7.07 14.89
C ASP A 62 -142.82 5.85 14.73
N VAL A 63 -143.34 4.68 14.34
CA VAL A 63 -142.53 3.47 14.12
C VAL A 63 -141.67 3.58 12.85
N ASN A 64 -142.20 4.13 11.75
CA ASN A 64 -141.42 4.31 10.52
C ASN A 64 -140.37 5.43 10.66
N ASP A 65 -140.70 6.50 11.39
CA ASP A 65 -139.75 7.53 11.76
C ASP A 65 -138.64 6.94 12.66
N ALA A 66 -138.99 6.05 13.62
CA ALA A 66 -138.02 5.36 14.47
C ALA A 66 -137.09 4.40 13.68
N ALA A 67 -137.60 3.65 12.69
CA ALA A 67 -136.78 2.77 11.86
C ALA A 67 -135.79 3.55 10.97
N THR A 68 -136.22 4.70 10.45
CA THR A 68 -135.36 5.60 9.67
C THR A 68 -134.29 6.22 10.57
N ILE A 69 -134.66 6.68 11.78
CA ILE A 69 -133.73 7.22 12.78
C ILE A 69 -132.69 6.17 13.19
N ALA A 70 -133.08 4.89 13.34
CA ALA A 70 -132.16 3.81 13.71
C ALA A 70 -131.12 3.51 12.61
N ASN A 71 -131.53 3.52 11.33
CA ASN A 71 -130.62 3.27 10.21
C ASN A 71 -129.66 4.45 9.98
N ASP A 72 -130.14 5.68 10.17
CA ASP A 72 -129.34 6.89 10.11
C ASP A 72 -128.34 6.96 11.29
N ALA A 73 -128.72 6.42 12.45
CA ALA A 73 -127.81 6.22 13.58
C ALA A 73 -126.74 5.16 13.28
N ASP A 74 -127.05 4.03 12.64
CA ASP A 74 -126.07 2.99 12.28
C ASP A 74 -125.03 3.51 11.26
N GLN A 75 -125.46 4.30 10.26
CA GLN A 75 -124.53 4.94 9.33
C GLN A 75 -123.65 6.01 10.02
N LYS A 76 -124.21 6.81 10.93
CA LYS A 76 -123.43 7.76 11.74
C LYS A 76 -122.43 7.07 12.66
N VAL A 77 -122.75 5.88 13.18
CA VAL A 77 -121.84 5.06 13.99
C VAL A 77 -120.71 4.50 13.13
N LYS A 78 -120.97 3.96 11.94
CA LYS A 78 -119.91 3.50 11.02
C LYS A 78 -119.00 4.61 10.54
N ALA A 79 -119.55 5.78 10.20
CA ALA A 79 -118.76 6.97 9.86
C ALA A 79 -117.91 7.44 11.06
N SER A 80 -118.47 7.41 12.28
CA SER A 80 -117.71 7.72 13.50
C SER A 80 -116.60 6.70 13.76
N GLN A 81 -116.82 5.41 13.48
CA GLN A 81 -115.81 4.37 13.65
C GLN A 81 -114.63 4.55 12.69
N GLN A 82 -114.88 4.90 11.42
CA GLN A 82 -113.79 5.22 10.47
C GLN A 82 -112.99 6.45 10.89
N VAL A 83 -113.66 7.48 11.45
CA VAL A 83 -112.98 8.66 12.01
C VAL A 83 -112.13 8.27 13.23
N VAL A 84 -112.62 7.36 14.08
CA VAL A 84 -111.88 6.85 15.24
C VAL A 84 -110.67 6.00 14.79
N ASP A 85 -110.82 5.12 13.81
CA ASP A 85 -109.73 4.28 13.31
C ASP A 85 -108.63 5.13 12.64
N LYS A 86 -109.02 6.18 11.89
CA LYS A 86 -108.09 7.15 11.33
C LYS A 86 -107.35 7.93 12.42
N ALA A 87 -108.09 8.42 13.43
CA ALA A 87 -107.50 9.10 14.57
C ALA A 87 -106.56 8.17 15.37
N GLN A 88 -106.87 6.87 15.47
CA GLN A 88 -106.05 5.89 16.16
C GLN A 88 -104.73 5.63 15.42
N ASN A 89 -104.75 5.55 14.09
CA ASN A 89 -103.54 5.44 13.27
C ASN A 89 -102.69 6.72 13.34
N GLU A 90 -103.33 7.89 13.24
CA GLU A 90 -102.65 9.18 13.42
C GLU A 90 -101.99 9.29 14.80
N VAL A 91 -102.64 8.78 15.86
CA VAL A 91 -102.06 8.69 17.21
C VAL A 91 -100.89 7.69 17.27
N THR A 92 -100.96 6.54 16.61
CA THR A 92 -99.87 5.57 16.57
C THR A 92 -98.65 6.09 15.80
N GLU A 93 -98.86 6.78 14.68
CA GLU A 93 -97.79 7.45 13.92
C GLU A 93 -97.16 8.57 14.75
N ALA A 94 -97.96 9.44 15.37
CA ALA A 94 -97.48 10.48 16.27
C ALA A 94 -96.70 9.89 17.46
N GLN A 95 -97.15 8.76 18.03
CA GLN A 95 -96.44 8.09 19.13
C GLN A 95 -95.08 7.51 18.68
N ASN A 96 -95.00 6.97 17.47
CA ASN A 96 -93.73 6.48 16.90
C ASN A 96 -92.76 7.63 16.63
N ASP A 97 -93.25 8.78 16.16
CA ASP A 97 -92.44 9.96 15.92
C ASP A 97 -91.94 10.60 17.22
N VAL A 98 -92.78 10.64 18.26
CA VAL A 98 -92.36 11.04 19.62
C VAL A 98 -91.28 10.09 20.16
N ASN A 99 -91.41 8.78 19.94
CA ASN A 99 -90.41 7.81 20.38
C ASN A 99 -89.07 7.97 19.65
N LYS A 100 -89.09 8.20 18.33
CA LYS A 100 -87.88 8.49 17.55
C LYS A 100 -87.22 9.79 18.00
N SER A 101 -87.98 10.87 18.17
CA SER A 101 -87.47 12.16 18.67
C SER A 101 -86.90 12.05 20.09
N ASN A 102 -87.51 11.24 20.96
CA ASN A 102 -86.94 10.93 22.27
C ASN A 102 -85.59 10.19 22.17
N SER A 103 -85.48 9.21 21.28
CA SER A 103 -84.23 8.49 21.05
C SER A 103 -83.11 9.42 20.55
N VAL A 104 -83.42 10.34 19.65
CA VAL A 104 -82.45 11.33 19.14
C VAL A 104 -81.99 12.27 20.26
N VAL A 105 -82.92 12.75 21.10
CA VAL A 105 -82.55 13.61 22.24
C VAL A 105 -81.66 12.87 23.24
N VAL A 106 -81.94 11.61 23.54
CA VAL A 106 -81.11 10.80 24.45
C VAL A 106 -79.72 10.55 23.86
N ASP A 107 -79.61 10.20 22.58
CA ASP A 107 -78.32 9.98 21.90
C ASP A 107 -77.46 11.25 21.87
N VAL A 108 -78.06 12.39 21.52
CA VAL A 108 -77.35 13.69 21.50
C VAL A 108 -76.94 14.11 22.92
N GLN A 109 -77.77 13.83 23.94
CA GLN A 109 -77.44 14.12 25.34
C GLN A 109 -76.26 13.27 25.84
N ASN A 110 -76.25 11.97 25.53
CA ASN A 110 -75.13 11.09 25.88
C ASN A 110 -73.83 11.56 25.22
N LYS A 111 -73.86 11.88 23.92
CA LYS A 111 -72.71 12.44 23.20
C LYS A 111 -72.23 13.77 23.77
N LEU A 112 -73.16 14.62 24.23
CA LEU A 112 -72.83 15.89 24.89
C LEU A 112 -72.12 15.67 26.22
N ASP A 113 -72.56 14.70 27.01
CA ASP A 113 -71.94 14.38 28.31
C ASP A 113 -70.56 13.72 28.13
N GLU A 114 -70.39 12.86 27.12
CA GLU A 114 -69.09 12.33 26.68
C GLU A 114 -68.15 13.46 26.24
N ALA A 115 -68.64 14.41 25.42
CA ALA A 115 -67.86 15.55 24.96
C ALA A 115 -67.46 16.50 26.10
N LYS A 116 -68.34 16.72 27.09
CA LYS A 116 -68.01 17.49 28.31
C LYS A 116 -66.96 16.80 29.17
N THR A 117 -67.04 15.48 29.28
CA THR A 117 -66.03 14.68 29.99
C THR A 117 -64.67 14.80 29.29
N ALA A 118 -64.64 14.62 27.97
CA ALA A 118 -63.43 14.78 27.16
C ALA A 118 -62.84 16.21 27.27
N GLN A 119 -63.68 17.26 27.25
CA GLN A 119 -63.24 18.64 27.44
C GLN A 119 -62.57 18.86 28.79
N ASN A 120 -63.15 18.36 29.87
CA ASN A 120 -62.59 18.52 31.22
C ASN A 120 -61.27 17.75 31.36
N THR A 121 -61.18 16.55 30.79
CA THR A 121 -59.93 15.79 30.72
C THR A 121 -58.85 16.56 29.96
N ALA A 122 -59.17 17.10 28.78
CA ALA A 122 -58.23 17.88 27.97
C ALA A 122 -57.75 19.14 28.71
N LYS A 123 -58.66 19.90 29.34
CA LYS A 123 -58.30 21.06 30.18
C LYS A 123 -57.32 20.71 31.30
N GLY A 124 -57.50 19.54 31.93
CA GLY A 124 -56.61 19.06 32.98
C GLY A 124 -55.23 18.63 32.50
N LYS A 125 -55.05 18.37 31.19
CA LYS A 125 -53.78 17.96 30.59
C LYS A 125 -52.95 19.12 30.05
N LEU A 126 -53.56 20.25 29.70
CA LEU A 126 -52.88 21.36 29.01
C LEU A 126 -51.59 21.86 29.68
N ASP A 127 -51.55 21.92 31.01
CA ASP A 127 -50.34 22.36 31.70
C ASP A 127 -49.25 21.29 31.71
N ASN A 128 -49.63 20.01 31.82
CA ASN A 128 -48.70 18.89 31.66
C ASN A 128 -48.14 18.82 30.24
N ASP A 129 -48.94 19.10 29.22
CA ASP A 129 -48.49 19.11 27.82
C ASP A 129 -47.48 20.24 27.57
N LYS A 130 -47.73 21.43 28.13
CA LYS A 130 -46.77 22.55 28.08
C LYS A 130 -45.46 22.21 28.78
N GLU A 131 -45.54 21.58 29.96
CA GLU A 131 -44.36 21.13 30.69
C GLU A 131 -43.59 20.05 29.92
N ASN A 132 -44.30 19.08 29.32
CA ASN A 132 -43.71 18.06 28.45
C ASN A 132 -42.98 18.70 27.25
N ILE A 133 -43.59 19.68 26.59
CA ILE A 133 -42.93 20.44 25.50
C ILE A 133 -41.69 21.18 26.00
N ALA A 134 -41.71 21.80 27.19
CA ALA A 134 -40.54 22.43 27.76
C ALA A 134 -39.40 21.41 27.96
N ASN A 135 -39.71 20.26 28.57
CA ASN A 135 -38.76 19.17 28.77
C ASN A 135 -38.19 18.63 27.45
N LYS A 136 -39.04 18.46 26.41
CA LYS A 136 -38.60 18.03 25.08
C LYS A 136 -37.74 19.09 24.37
N ASN A 137 -38.02 20.38 24.55
CA ASN A 137 -37.15 21.44 24.03
C ASN A 137 -35.75 21.40 24.69
N ASP A 138 -35.69 21.17 26.00
CA ASP A 138 -34.40 21.08 26.69
C ASP A 138 -33.63 19.81 26.30
N ALA A 139 -34.32 18.69 26.05
CA ALA A 139 -33.72 17.50 25.46
C ALA A 139 -33.12 17.78 24.06
N VAL A 140 -33.81 18.53 23.21
CA VAL A 140 -33.28 18.96 21.90
C VAL A 140 -32.03 19.82 22.06
N LYS A 141 -32.03 20.80 22.99
CA LYS A 141 -30.83 21.62 23.26
C LYS A 141 -29.66 20.77 23.72
N SER A 142 -29.90 19.84 24.66
CA SER A 142 -28.85 18.94 25.16
C SER A 142 -28.26 18.08 24.03
N ALA A 143 -29.11 17.46 23.22
CA ALA A 143 -28.67 16.65 22.08
C ALA A 143 -27.84 17.45 21.07
N ASN A 144 -28.23 18.70 20.79
CA ASN A 144 -27.46 19.60 19.91
C ASN A 144 -26.08 19.95 20.49
N ASN A 145 -25.99 20.22 21.79
CA ASN A 145 -24.71 20.49 22.44
C ASN A 145 -23.78 19.27 22.41
N GLU A 146 -24.31 18.07 22.61
CA GLU A 146 -23.55 16.82 22.48
C GLU A 146 -23.04 16.59 21.06
N LEU A 147 -23.88 16.87 20.05
CA LEU A 147 -23.49 16.80 18.65
C LEU A 147 -22.36 17.80 18.32
N GLU A 148 -22.46 19.02 18.82
CA GLU A 148 -21.42 20.04 18.61
C GLU A 148 -20.09 19.62 19.24
N THR A 149 -20.14 19.08 20.46
CA THR A 149 -18.95 18.52 21.13
C THR A 149 -18.32 17.38 20.31
N ALA A 150 -19.14 16.49 19.73
CA ALA A 150 -18.64 15.42 18.87
C ALA A 150 -17.98 15.96 17.58
N LYS A 151 -18.52 17.03 16.97
CA LYS A 151 -17.93 17.69 15.80
C LYS A 151 -16.57 18.35 16.11
N GLN A 152 -16.44 18.95 17.29
CA GLN A 152 -15.17 19.52 17.75
C GLN A 152 -14.11 18.43 17.95
N GLU A 153 -14.47 17.31 18.59
CA GLU A 153 -13.56 16.18 18.76
C GLU A 153 -13.13 15.59 17.41
N TYR A 154 -14.05 15.44 16.45
CA TYR A 154 -13.70 15.01 15.08
C TYR A 154 -12.67 15.95 14.43
N SER A 155 -12.87 17.26 14.55
CA SER A 155 -11.94 18.26 13.99
C SER A 155 -10.53 18.12 14.60
N LYS A 156 -10.46 17.84 15.91
CA LYS A 156 -9.20 17.56 16.61
C LYS A 156 -8.54 16.27 16.11
N ARG A 157 -9.32 15.19 15.93
CA ARG A 157 -8.80 13.92 15.37
C ARG A 157 -8.33 14.06 13.93
N GLN A 158 -8.95 14.93 13.15
CA GLN A 158 -8.49 15.23 11.79
C GLN A 158 -7.11 15.88 11.82
N ALA A 159 -6.89 16.84 12.73
CA ALA A 159 -5.58 17.44 12.92
C ALA A 159 -4.51 16.44 13.42
N ASP A 160 -4.89 15.49 14.29
CA ASP A 160 -4.01 14.39 14.72
C ASP A 160 -3.56 13.53 13.52
N VAL A 161 -4.49 13.20 12.61
CA VAL A 161 -4.19 12.45 11.37
C VAL A 161 -3.22 13.23 10.48
N ASP A 162 -3.43 14.53 10.28
CA ASP A 162 -2.55 15.36 9.45
C ASP A 162 -1.14 15.47 10.04
N SER A 163 -1.03 15.58 11.35
CA SER A 163 0.25 15.55 12.07
C SER A 163 0.95 14.20 11.93
N ALA A 164 0.21 13.08 12.03
CA ALA A 164 0.76 11.75 11.84
C ALA A 164 1.22 11.51 10.39
N ASN A 165 0.46 11.97 9.39
CA ASN A 165 0.85 11.94 7.97
C ASN A 165 2.17 12.69 7.73
N THR A 166 2.30 13.86 8.34
CA THR A 166 3.54 14.66 8.28
C THR A 166 4.71 13.93 8.92
N SER A 167 4.48 13.27 10.06
CA SER A 167 5.51 12.49 10.76
C SER A 167 6.01 11.30 9.95
N VAL A 168 5.11 10.59 9.26
CA VAL A 168 5.49 9.52 8.31
C VAL A 168 6.37 10.07 7.19
N SER A 169 5.98 11.20 6.60
CA SER A 169 6.73 11.83 5.50
C SER A 169 8.15 12.24 5.93
N ARG A 170 8.31 12.80 7.14
CA ARG A 170 9.62 13.14 7.69
C ARG A 170 10.47 11.90 7.93
N ALA A 171 9.91 10.87 8.58
CA ALA A 171 10.65 9.63 8.85
C ALA A 171 11.07 8.92 7.55
N GLN A 172 10.25 8.98 6.50
CA GLN A 172 10.61 8.44 5.18
C GLN A 172 11.78 9.20 4.54
N ASN A 173 11.79 10.53 4.65
CA ASN A 173 12.91 11.35 4.19
C ASN A 173 14.20 11.05 4.95
N ASP A 174 14.13 10.86 6.26
CA ASP A 174 15.29 10.48 7.08
C ASP A 174 15.89 9.14 6.60
N VAL A 175 15.05 8.13 6.33
CA VAL A 175 15.49 6.85 5.75
C VAL A 175 16.20 7.06 4.42
N ASN A 176 15.63 7.86 3.52
CA ASN A 176 16.23 8.12 2.20
C ASN A 176 17.58 8.83 2.33
N GLN A 177 17.72 9.79 3.25
CA GLN A 177 18.99 10.46 3.50
C GLN A 177 20.07 9.49 4.01
N GLN A 178 19.73 8.55 4.89
CA GLN A 178 20.72 7.56 5.36
C GLN A 178 21.12 6.58 4.25
N LYS A 179 20.19 6.16 3.39
CA LYS A 179 20.50 5.33 2.21
C LYS A 179 21.45 6.03 1.24
N ASN A 180 21.22 7.32 0.95
CA ASN A 180 22.13 8.07 0.08
C ASN A 180 23.56 8.14 0.67
N LYS A 181 23.68 8.35 1.99
CA LYS A 181 24.98 8.31 2.67
C LYS A 181 25.64 6.92 2.60
N GLN A 182 24.84 5.86 2.66
CA GLN A 182 25.30 4.48 2.53
C GLN A 182 25.87 4.22 1.12
N ASP A 183 25.18 4.68 0.08
CA ASP A 183 25.64 4.55 -1.30
C ASP A 183 26.93 5.34 -1.56
N GLU A 184 27.01 6.57 -1.02
CA GLU A 184 28.21 7.41 -1.13
C GLU A 184 29.44 6.79 -0.48
N ILE A 185 29.30 6.22 0.72
CA ILE A 185 30.45 5.58 1.40
C ILE A 185 30.83 4.26 0.74
N GLN A 186 29.86 3.50 0.20
CA GLN A 186 30.15 2.27 -0.53
C GLN A 186 30.96 2.55 -1.79
N LYS A 187 30.60 3.59 -2.55
CA LYS A 187 31.39 4.02 -3.72
C LYS A 187 32.83 4.35 -3.35
N LYS A 188 33.06 5.02 -2.21
CA LYS A 188 34.40 5.33 -1.72
C LYS A 188 35.20 4.06 -1.35
N ILE A 189 34.54 3.05 -0.81
CA ILE A 189 35.16 1.74 -0.52
C ILE A 189 35.59 1.07 -1.83
N ASP A 190 34.69 1.04 -2.82
CA ASP A 190 34.95 0.41 -4.11
C ASP A 190 36.09 1.13 -4.86
N ASP A 191 36.11 2.46 -4.87
CA ASP A 191 37.18 3.27 -5.47
C ASP A 191 38.55 2.99 -4.83
N VAL A 192 38.61 2.88 -3.50
CA VAL A 192 39.86 2.55 -2.78
C VAL A 192 40.27 1.11 -3.06
N GLN A 193 39.32 0.16 -3.14
CA GLN A 193 39.64 -1.21 -3.51
C GLN A 193 40.23 -1.29 -4.91
N GLY A 194 39.66 -0.58 -5.89
CA GLY A 194 40.21 -0.54 -7.25
C GLY A 194 41.63 0.02 -7.31
N LYS A 195 41.99 0.99 -6.44
CA LYS A 195 43.38 1.45 -6.30
C LYS A 195 44.30 0.38 -5.74
N ILE A 196 43.87 -0.35 -4.72
CA ILE A 196 44.63 -1.46 -4.12
C ILE A 196 44.87 -2.54 -5.17
N ASP A 197 43.84 -2.93 -5.92
CA ASP A 197 43.95 -3.96 -6.96
C ASP A 197 44.93 -3.53 -8.06
N ASN A 198 44.84 -2.27 -8.52
CA ASN A 198 45.78 -1.74 -9.52
C ASN A 198 47.23 -1.71 -9.02
N LEU A 199 47.46 -1.31 -7.76
CA LEU A 199 48.80 -1.33 -7.16
C LEU A 199 49.33 -2.77 -7.04
N ASN A 200 48.48 -3.72 -6.63
CA ASN A 200 48.82 -5.14 -6.60
C ASN A 200 49.19 -5.67 -7.99
N ASP A 201 48.45 -5.29 -9.03
CA ASP A 201 48.77 -5.67 -10.41
C ASP A 201 50.12 -5.10 -10.85
N GLN A 202 50.44 -3.85 -10.50
CA GLN A 202 51.75 -3.26 -10.80
C GLN A 202 52.89 -4.01 -10.11
N ILE A 203 52.70 -4.40 -8.84
CA ILE A 203 53.66 -5.23 -8.10
C ILE A 203 53.78 -6.60 -8.75
N ASN A 204 52.66 -7.27 -9.06
CA ASN A 204 52.62 -8.61 -9.63
C ASN A 204 53.19 -8.68 -11.06
N ASN A 205 53.27 -7.55 -11.78
CA ASN A 205 53.89 -7.48 -13.09
C ASN A 205 55.38 -7.10 -13.05
N THR A 206 55.92 -6.82 -11.86
CA THR A 206 57.34 -6.49 -11.67
C THR A 206 58.15 -7.75 -11.40
N ASN A 207 59.14 -8.03 -12.24
CA ASN A 207 60.07 -9.14 -12.02
C ASN A 207 61.20 -8.74 -11.06
N ARG A 208 61.44 -9.56 -10.04
CA ARG A 208 62.52 -9.41 -9.05
C ARG A 208 63.02 -10.78 -8.62
N ILE A 209 64.29 -10.85 -8.23
CA ILE A 209 64.85 -12.02 -7.54
C ILE A 209 65.12 -11.63 -6.08
N GLU A 210 64.44 -12.30 -5.17
CA GLU A 210 64.66 -12.22 -3.74
C GLU A 210 65.72 -13.26 -3.32
N ILE A 211 66.75 -12.81 -2.61
CA ILE A 211 67.78 -13.69 -2.06
C ILE A 211 67.50 -13.98 -0.57
N PRO A 212 67.81 -15.19 -0.08
CA PRO A 212 67.65 -15.55 1.34
C PRO A 212 68.49 -14.68 2.28
N GLU A 213 68.06 -14.61 3.54
CA GLU A 213 68.87 -14.00 4.61
C GLU A 213 70.20 -14.77 4.74
N ASN A 214 71.32 -14.06 4.85
CA ASN A 214 72.70 -14.59 4.88
C ASN A 214 73.26 -15.20 3.59
N TYR A 215 72.49 -15.25 2.48
CA TYR A 215 72.94 -15.80 1.20
C TYR A 215 74.29 -15.23 0.72
N LEU A 216 74.42 -13.89 0.74
CA LEU A 216 75.65 -13.23 0.31
C LEU A 216 76.82 -13.52 1.26
N GLU A 217 76.56 -13.64 2.55
CA GLU A 217 77.59 -13.98 3.53
C GLU A 217 78.16 -15.37 3.27
N ASN A 218 77.29 -16.36 3.06
CA ASN A 218 77.69 -17.73 2.75
C ASN A 218 78.46 -17.81 1.43
N LEU A 219 77.99 -17.13 0.39
CA LEU A 219 78.63 -17.13 -0.92
C LEU A 219 80.07 -16.60 -0.88
N TYR A 220 80.32 -15.50 -0.16
CA TYR A 220 81.64 -14.84 -0.16
C TYR A 220 82.58 -15.31 0.95
N LYS A 221 82.06 -15.68 2.13
CA LYS A 221 82.91 -16.18 3.24
C LYS A 221 83.17 -17.67 3.14
N ASN A 222 82.17 -18.45 2.73
CA ASN A 222 82.21 -19.90 2.79
C ASN A 222 82.32 -20.55 1.40
N SER A 223 82.12 -19.79 0.31
CA SER A 223 82.07 -20.31 -1.06
C SER A 223 81.03 -21.44 -1.23
N THR A 224 79.93 -21.35 -0.48
CA THR A 224 78.84 -22.34 -0.48
C THR A 224 77.48 -21.66 -0.57
N ILE A 225 76.48 -22.42 -1.01
CA ILE A 225 75.06 -22.10 -0.93
C ILE A 225 74.39 -23.32 -0.30
N THR A 226 73.49 -23.13 0.67
CA THR A 226 72.81 -24.24 1.35
C THR A 226 71.59 -24.72 0.54
N ASN A 227 71.10 -25.92 0.86
CA ASN A 227 69.90 -26.44 0.21
C ASN A 227 68.67 -25.57 0.51
N GLU A 228 68.57 -25.04 1.73
CA GLU A 228 67.49 -24.13 2.13
C GLU A 228 67.54 -22.82 1.33
N GLU A 229 68.75 -22.31 1.04
CA GLU A 229 68.94 -21.13 0.20
C GLU A 229 68.53 -21.40 -1.24
N VAL A 230 68.90 -22.55 -1.80
CA VAL A 230 68.46 -22.99 -3.15
C VAL A 230 66.93 -23.15 -3.19
N GLU A 231 66.32 -23.77 -2.18
CA GLU A 231 64.87 -23.90 -2.09
C GLU A 231 64.16 -22.54 -2.01
N ALA A 232 64.72 -21.60 -1.26
CA ALA A 232 64.19 -20.25 -1.16
C ALA A 232 64.37 -19.47 -2.47
N LEU A 233 65.51 -19.58 -3.15
CA LEU A 233 65.72 -19.01 -4.49
C LEU A 233 64.72 -19.57 -5.51
N ASN A 234 64.47 -20.87 -5.49
CA ASN A 234 63.52 -21.54 -6.41
C ASN A 234 62.05 -21.15 -6.19
N LYS A 235 61.72 -20.39 -5.13
CA LYS A 235 60.38 -19.80 -4.96
C LYS A 235 60.16 -18.55 -5.81
N ASN A 236 61.24 -17.93 -6.28
CA ASN A 236 61.17 -16.79 -7.18
C ASN A 236 60.57 -17.22 -8.52
N LYS A 237 59.69 -16.39 -9.11
CA LYS A 237 58.99 -16.70 -10.35
C LYS A 237 59.05 -15.56 -11.35
N PHE A 238 59.13 -15.93 -12.63
CA PHE A 238 58.96 -14.98 -13.71
C PHE A 238 57.49 -14.57 -13.85
N HIS A 239 57.26 -13.27 -13.95
CA HIS A 239 55.98 -12.63 -14.19
C HIS A 239 55.87 -12.26 -15.66
N ASN A 240 54.88 -12.85 -16.35
CA ASN A 240 54.71 -12.67 -17.79
C ASN A 240 54.13 -11.30 -18.13
N SER A 241 54.56 -10.74 -19.25
CA SER A 241 54.05 -9.49 -19.82
C SER A 241 53.21 -9.78 -21.05
N SER A 242 51.91 -9.48 -20.98
CA SER A 242 51.01 -9.60 -22.14
C SER A 242 51.44 -8.70 -23.30
N PHE A 243 52.06 -7.55 -23.02
CA PHE A 243 52.59 -6.65 -24.05
C PHE A 243 53.82 -7.26 -24.74
N ASP A 244 54.75 -7.85 -23.97
CA ASP A 244 55.96 -8.44 -24.53
C ASP A 244 55.68 -9.71 -25.33
N ARG A 245 54.55 -10.39 -25.10
CA ARG A 245 54.08 -11.53 -25.91
C ARG A 245 53.63 -11.13 -27.31
N LEU A 246 53.36 -9.85 -27.57
CA LEU A 246 52.96 -9.36 -28.89
C LEU A 246 54.13 -9.09 -29.84
N LYS A 247 55.36 -9.25 -29.36
CA LYS A 247 56.59 -9.08 -30.14
C LYS A 247 57.25 -10.43 -30.32
N ASP A 248 57.27 -10.94 -31.55
CA ASP A 248 57.88 -12.21 -31.95
C ASP A 248 59.11 -11.99 -32.83
N TYR A 249 60.09 -12.87 -32.68
CA TYR A 249 61.35 -12.82 -33.42
C TYR A 249 61.68 -14.20 -33.94
N HIS A 250 61.92 -14.26 -35.25
CA HIS A 250 62.48 -15.45 -35.89
C HIS A 250 63.93 -15.68 -35.50
N ASP A 251 64.71 -14.63 -35.23
CA ASP A 251 66.09 -14.75 -34.76
C ASP A 251 66.50 -13.52 -33.96
N LEU A 252 67.57 -13.65 -33.18
CA LEU A 252 68.02 -12.58 -32.28
C LEU A 252 68.57 -11.36 -33.02
N ASN A 253 69.08 -11.51 -34.24
CA ASN A 253 69.45 -10.39 -35.11
C ASN A 253 68.23 -9.57 -35.60
N ASN A 254 67.00 -10.08 -35.41
CA ASN A 254 65.77 -9.35 -35.73
C ASN A 254 65.34 -8.40 -34.59
N LEU A 255 65.95 -8.48 -33.40
CA LEU A 255 65.67 -7.53 -32.33
C LEU A 255 66.08 -6.12 -32.75
N SER A 256 65.19 -5.15 -32.52
CA SER A 256 65.56 -3.76 -32.69
C SER A 256 66.58 -3.34 -31.62
N GLN A 257 67.29 -2.23 -31.85
CA GLN A 257 68.17 -1.66 -30.82
C GLN A 257 67.40 -1.37 -29.52
N GLY A 258 66.12 -0.97 -29.61
CA GLY A 258 65.26 -0.76 -28.45
C GLY A 258 64.96 -2.04 -27.67
N ASP A 259 64.81 -3.18 -28.34
CA ASP A 259 64.57 -4.46 -27.69
C ASP A 259 65.85 -5.00 -27.02
N TRP A 260 67.01 -4.81 -27.64
CA TRP A 260 68.30 -5.11 -27.01
C TRP A 260 68.57 -4.26 -25.76
N ILE A 261 68.29 -2.95 -25.81
CA ILE A 261 68.35 -2.07 -24.64
C ILE A 261 67.40 -2.58 -23.55
N SER A 262 66.16 -2.90 -23.92
CA SER A 262 65.13 -3.36 -22.98
C SER A 262 65.49 -4.70 -22.33
N LEU A 263 66.12 -5.62 -23.06
CA LEU A 263 66.56 -6.92 -22.54
C LEU A 263 67.77 -6.77 -21.59
N ALA A 264 68.73 -5.94 -21.97
CA ALA A 264 69.91 -5.68 -21.14
C ALA A 264 69.58 -4.91 -19.85
N THR A 265 68.74 -3.88 -19.94
CA THR A 265 68.26 -3.13 -18.76
C THR A 265 67.35 -3.98 -17.87
N PHE A 266 66.55 -4.90 -18.44
CA PHE A 266 65.82 -5.91 -17.67
C PHE A 266 66.77 -6.82 -16.87
N ALA A 267 67.80 -7.41 -17.50
CA ALA A 267 68.80 -8.21 -16.79
C ALA A 267 69.49 -7.43 -15.68
N ALA A 268 69.90 -6.18 -15.96
CA ALA A 268 70.53 -5.31 -14.98
C ALA A 268 69.59 -5.01 -13.79
N SER A 269 68.28 -4.85 -14.04
CA SER A 269 67.28 -4.61 -12.99
C SER A 269 67.16 -5.79 -12.02
N LEU A 270 67.38 -7.02 -12.47
CA LEU A 270 67.36 -8.21 -11.62
C LEU A 270 68.64 -8.34 -10.79
N ILE A 271 69.80 -8.03 -11.38
CA ILE A 271 71.13 -8.26 -10.77
C ILE A 271 71.52 -7.13 -9.82
N ASN A 272 71.26 -5.87 -10.20
CA ASN A 272 71.75 -4.70 -9.45
C ASN A 272 71.23 -4.60 -8.01
N PRO A 273 69.99 -4.97 -7.67
CA PRO A 273 69.55 -5.03 -6.27
C PRO A 273 70.40 -5.98 -5.42
N ILE A 274 70.78 -7.14 -5.97
CA ILE A 274 71.62 -8.13 -5.29
C ILE A 274 73.05 -7.57 -5.10
N ARG A 275 73.60 -6.94 -6.14
CA ARG A 275 74.92 -6.27 -6.07
C ARG A 275 74.94 -5.18 -5.00
N LYS A 276 73.92 -4.31 -4.98
CA LYS A 276 73.78 -3.25 -3.97
C LYS A 276 73.69 -3.81 -2.55
N ALA A 277 72.93 -4.90 -2.34
CA ALA A 277 72.84 -5.57 -1.03
C ALA A 277 74.20 -6.10 -0.55
N ASN A 278 75.15 -6.36 -1.45
CA ASN A 278 76.51 -6.78 -1.14
C ASN A 278 77.55 -5.63 -1.20
N ASN A 279 77.13 -4.37 -1.20
CA ASN A 279 78.02 -3.20 -1.37
C ASN A 279 78.87 -3.22 -2.66
N LEU A 280 78.42 -3.93 -3.71
CA LEU A 280 79.06 -3.94 -5.02
C LEU A 280 78.53 -2.79 -5.89
N GLN A 281 79.37 -2.29 -6.79
CA GLN A 281 78.96 -1.27 -7.75
C GLN A 281 77.89 -1.84 -8.71
N PRO A 282 76.78 -1.12 -8.96
CA PRO A 282 75.79 -1.54 -9.95
C PRO A 282 76.39 -1.68 -11.34
N LEU A 283 75.95 -2.70 -12.08
CA LEU A 283 76.24 -2.85 -13.50
C LEU A 283 75.55 -1.72 -14.28
N LYS A 284 76.28 -1.18 -15.26
CA LYS A 284 75.80 -0.18 -16.19
C LYS A 284 75.39 -0.83 -17.50
N VAL A 285 74.29 -0.40 -18.09
CA VAL A 285 73.94 -0.76 -19.47
C VAL A 285 74.21 0.47 -20.31
N THR A 286 75.11 0.37 -21.28
CA THR A 286 75.53 1.50 -22.11
C THR A 286 75.26 1.23 -23.58
N LYS A 287 75.32 2.26 -24.41
CA LYS A 287 75.28 2.07 -25.87
C LYS A 287 76.34 1.08 -26.34
N GLY A 288 77.56 1.17 -25.84
CA GLY A 288 78.67 0.28 -26.19
C GLY A 288 78.45 -1.16 -25.73
N SER A 289 77.92 -1.38 -24.51
CA SER A 289 77.63 -2.76 -24.05
C SER A 289 76.49 -3.41 -24.84
N VAL A 290 75.49 -2.62 -25.24
CA VAL A 290 74.38 -3.07 -26.08
C VAL A 290 74.83 -3.32 -27.52
N ASP A 291 75.56 -2.39 -28.12
CA ASP A 291 76.10 -2.52 -29.48
C ASP A 291 76.97 -3.78 -29.57
N PHE A 292 77.93 -3.96 -28.65
CA PHE A 292 78.76 -5.17 -28.54
C PHE A 292 77.92 -6.45 -28.47
N SER A 293 76.92 -6.50 -27.60
CA SER A 293 76.12 -7.71 -27.38
C SER A 293 75.24 -8.05 -28.58
N SER A 294 74.60 -7.03 -29.18
CA SER A 294 73.80 -7.20 -30.40
C SER A 294 74.67 -7.61 -31.59
N GLU A 295 75.90 -7.10 -31.67
CA GLU A 295 76.82 -7.42 -32.74
C GLU A 295 77.37 -8.85 -32.65
N ILE A 296 77.52 -9.41 -31.44
CA ILE A 296 77.82 -10.84 -31.26
C ILE A 296 76.75 -11.70 -31.94
N ALA A 297 75.46 -11.45 -31.65
CA ALA A 297 74.36 -12.19 -32.24
C ALA A 297 74.31 -12.03 -33.77
N ASN A 298 74.52 -10.79 -34.25
CA ASN A 298 74.54 -10.48 -35.68
C ASN A 298 75.69 -11.17 -36.42
N ASN A 299 76.91 -11.17 -35.85
CA ASN A 299 78.08 -11.80 -36.45
C ASN A 299 77.93 -13.33 -36.50
N TYR A 300 77.32 -13.91 -35.46
CA TYR A 300 77.07 -15.34 -35.39
C TYR A 300 76.14 -15.80 -36.53
N ILE A 301 74.99 -15.12 -36.69
CA ILE A 301 73.96 -15.51 -37.67
C ILE A 301 74.40 -15.21 -39.11
N LYS A 302 75.28 -14.22 -39.32
CA LYS A 302 75.86 -13.94 -40.66
C LYS A 302 76.85 -15.00 -41.13
N HIS A 303 77.19 -15.99 -40.29
CA HIS A 303 78.14 -17.06 -40.61
C HIS A 303 79.45 -16.52 -41.22
N GLU A 304 79.98 -15.43 -40.66
CA GLU A 304 81.28 -14.90 -41.09
C GLU A 304 82.43 -15.89 -40.82
N TYR A 305 82.14 -17.01 -40.12
CA TYR A 305 83.04 -18.11 -39.86
C TYR A 305 82.37 -19.47 -40.12
N TYR A 306 83.22 -20.46 -40.39
CA TYR A 306 82.87 -21.70 -41.07
C TYR A 306 83.31 -22.93 -40.25
N ASP A 307 83.15 -22.95 -38.92
CA ASP A 307 83.34 -24.16 -38.08
C ASP A 307 82.89 -23.96 -36.61
N HIS A 308 83.19 -24.93 -35.72
CA HIS A 308 83.03 -24.89 -34.24
C HIS A 308 83.56 -23.64 -33.51
N TYR A 309 84.14 -22.67 -34.23
CA TYR A 309 84.71 -21.41 -33.74
C TYR A 309 83.79 -20.20 -33.97
N ASN A 310 82.54 -20.40 -34.41
CA ASN A 310 81.63 -19.30 -34.75
C ASN A 310 81.31 -18.37 -33.57
N ILE A 311 81.14 -18.90 -32.36
CA ILE A 311 80.87 -18.09 -31.17
C ILE A 311 82.07 -17.22 -30.81
N SER A 312 83.24 -17.84 -30.63
CA SER A 312 84.47 -17.15 -30.25
C SER A 312 84.91 -16.13 -31.31
N GLY A 313 84.80 -16.48 -32.60
CA GLY A 313 85.03 -15.54 -33.70
C GLY A 313 84.07 -14.34 -33.69
N SER A 314 82.78 -14.57 -33.42
CA SER A 314 81.77 -13.51 -33.34
C SER A 314 82.02 -12.56 -32.17
N VAL A 315 82.39 -13.11 -31.00
CA VAL A 315 82.78 -12.35 -29.81
C VAL A 315 84.04 -11.53 -30.07
N SER A 316 85.11 -12.14 -30.60
CA SER A 316 86.35 -11.43 -30.92
C SER A 316 86.14 -10.31 -31.95
N LYS A 317 85.30 -10.54 -32.96
CA LYS A 317 84.97 -9.55 -33.99
C LYS A 317 84.17 -8.38 -33.41
N ALA A 318 83.11 -8.67 -32.66
CA ALA A 318 82.31 -7.65 -31.99
C ALA A 318 83.15 -6.86 -30.97
N ALA A 319 84.03 -7.52 -30.22
CA ALA A 319 84.93 -6.88 -29.27
C ALA A 319 85.83 -5.86 -29.97
N SER A 320 86.48 -6.26 -31.07
CA SER A 320 87.34 -5.38 -31.86
C SER A 320 86.60 -4.16 -32.42
N ASN A 321 85.36 -4.37 -32.90
CA ASN A 321 84.54 -3.31 -33.47
C ASN A 321 84.06 -2.31 -32.41
N ASN A 322 83.82 -2.77 -31.18
CA ASN A 322 83.33 -1.96 -30.05
C ASN A 322 84.44 -1.48 -29.11
N GLY A 323 85.71 -1.58 -29.50
CA GLY A 323 86.83 -1.01 -28.72
C GLY A 323 87.24 -1.83 -27.49
N LEU A 324 86.92 -3.12 -27.46
CA LEU A 324 87.29 -4.08 -26.40
C LEU A 324 88.48 -4.96 -26.84
N PHE A 325 89.17 -5.57 -25.88
CA PHE A 325 90.20 -6.57 -26.17
C PHE A 325 89.59 -7.85 -26.77
N ASN A 326 90.06 -8.28 -27.94
CA ASN A 326 89.43 -9.36 -28.71
C ASN A 326 89.81 -10.79 -28.28
N PHE A 327 90.57 -10.95 -27.20
CA PHE A 327 91.01 -12.24 -26.65
C PHE A 327 90.43 -12.55 -25.27
N GLN A 328 89.54 -11.70 -24.75
CA GLN A 328 88.89 -11.90 -23.46
C GLN A 328 87.63 -12.74 -23.59
N GLU A 329 87.30 -13.47 -22.53
CA GLU A 329 86.04 -14.19 -22.40
C GLU A 329 84.98 -13.25 -21.81
N TYR A 330 84.06 -12.78 -22.63
CA TYR A 330 83.00 -11.82 -22.22
C TYR A 330 81.66 -12.48 -21.86
N LEU A 331 81.39 -13.69 -22.36
CA LEU A 331 80.14 -14.41 -22.09
C LEU A 331 80.30 -15.19 -20.79
N LYS A 332 79.80 -14.64 -19.68
CA LYS A 332 80.11 -15.16 -18.33
C LYS A 332 79.06 -16.07 -17.75
N ILE A 333 77.79 -15.78 -18.04
CA ILE A 333 76.66 -16.60 -17.64
C ILE A 333 75.91 -16.95 -18.90
N THR A 334 75.61 -18.23 -19.09
CA THR A 334 74.85 -18.75 -20.23
C THR A 334 73.65 -19.53 -19.72
N GLY A 335 72.62 -19.61 -20.54
CA GLY A 335 71.42 -20.39 -20.27
C GLY A 335 70.73 -20.77 -21.57
N ASP A 336 69.72 -21.62 -21.44
CA ASP A 336 68.95 -22.10 -22.58
C ASP A 336 67.93 -21.04 -23.00
N LEU A 337 67.95 -20.70 -24.29
CA LEU A 337 66.86 -20.00 -24.96
C LEU A 337 65.87 -21.06 -25.44
N ASN A 338 64.67 -21.06 -24.87
CA ASN A 338 63.68 -22.10 -25.09
C ASN A 338 62.99 -21.94 -26.46
N ARG A 339 63.63 -22.48 -27.49
CA ARG A 339 63.15 -22.54 -28.88
C ARG A 339 63.48 -23.88 -29.50
N ASP A 340 62.60 -24.41 -30.35
CA ASP A 340 62.74 -25.72 -30.96
C ASP A 340 63.43 -25.64 -32.33
N ILE A 341 64.14 -26.69 -32.74
CA ILE A 341 64.60 -26.84 -34.13
C ILE A 341 63.39 -27.29 -34.96
N VAL A 342 62.93 -26.42 -35.87
CA VAL A 342 61.76 -26.70 -36.73
C VAL A 342 62.17 -27.28 -38.07
N ASN A 343 63.39 -27.00 -38.54
CA ASN A 343 63.92 -27.54 -39.78
C ASN A 343 65.45 -27.62 -39.75
N THR A 344 66.03 -28.52 -40.54
CA THR A 344 67.47 -28.74 -40.63
C THR A 344 67.84 -28.94 -42.09
N SER A 345 68.83 -28.17 -42.56
CA SER A 345 69.34 -28.29 -43.93
C SER A 345 70.83 -28.58 -43.89
N THR A 346 71.30 -29.46 -44.77
CA THR A 346 72.73 -29.73 -44.93
C THR A 346 73.14 -29.38 -46.35
N THR A 347 74.03 -28.41 -46.49
CA THR A 347 74.65 -28.06 -47.77
C THR A 347 76.07 -28.61 -47.80
N SER A 348 76.39 -29.39 -48.83
CA SER A 348 77.73 -29.94 -49.03
C SER A 348 78.36 -29.38 -50.29
N VAL A 349 79.62 -28.94 -50.19
CA VAL A 349 80.45 -28.55 -51.32
C VAL A 349 81.61 -29.53 -51.43
N THR A 350 81.78 -30.14 -52.60
CA THR A 350 82.86 -31.07 -52.89
C THR A 350 83.81 -30.48 -53.93
N ILE A 351 85.10 -30.42 -53.60
CA ILE A 351 86.18 -30.04 -54.53
C ILE A 351 87.23 -31.16 -54.53
N GLY A 352 87.29 -31.93 -55.61
CA GLY A 352 88.14 -33.14 -55.68
C GLY A 352 87.72 -34.17 -54.62
N ASN A 353 88.67 -34.60 -53.77
CA ASN A 353 88.42 -35.55 -52.69
C ASN A 353 87.99 -34.90 -51.37
N TYR A 354 87.81 -33.57 -51.35
CA TYR A 354 87.42 -32.83 -50.15
C TYR A 354 85.93 -32.51 -50.23
N THR A 355 85.17 -32.99 -49.25
CA THR A 355 83.76 -32.59 -49.05
C THR A 355 83.66 -31.80 -47.76
N ARG A 356 83.05 -30.62 -47.82
CA ARG A 356 82.67 -29.84 -46.65
C ARG A 356 81.16 -29.77 -46.57
N SER A 357 80.60 -30.21 -45.46
CA SER A 357 79.17 -30.14 -45.17
C SER A 357 78.92 -29.09 -44.10
N VAL A 358 77.90 -28.25 -44.31
CA VAL A 358 77.42 -27.27 -43.34
C VAL A 358 75.96 -27.60 -43.04
N THR A 359 75.67 -27.85 -41.77
CA THR A 359 74.30 -28.01 -41.29
C THR A 359 73.80 -26.65 -40.79
N SER A 360 72.68 -26.18 -41.33
CA SER A 360 71.95 -25.02 -40.83
C SER A 360 70.68 -25.48 -40.12
N TYR A 361 70.35 -24.81 -39.02
CA TYR A 361 69.13 -25.04 -38.27
C TYR A 361 68.19 -23.85 -38.46
N GLU A 362 66.92 -24.15 -38.63
CA GLU A 362 65.84 -23.19 -38.51
C GLU A 362 65.15 -23.45 -37.19
N PHE A 363 64.91 -22.40 -36.43
CA PHE A 363 64.37 -22.50 -35.08
C PHE A 363 62.98 -21.88 -35.00
N SER A 364 62.18 -22.31 -34.02
CA SER A 364 60.90 -21.70 -33.73
C SER A 364 61.07 -20.24 -33.31
N ASP A 365 60.08 -19.41 -33.61
CA ASP A 365 60.04 -18.02 -33.18
C ASP A 365 59.98 -17.93 -31.65
N VAL A 366 60.54 -16.85 -31.10
CA VAL A 366 60.50 -16.53 -29.67
C VAL A 366 59.85 -15.18 -29.45
N THR A 367 59.03 -15.05 -28.41
CA THR A 367 58.49 -13.74 -28.04
C THR A 367 59.47 -12.94 -27.17
N PHE A 368 59.30 -11.63 -27.09
CA PHE A 368 60.09 -10.81 -26.16
C PHE A 368 59.86 -11.22 -24.69
N ASN A 369 58.66 -11.72 -24.38
CA ASN A 369 58.35 -12.30 -23.08
C ASN A 369 59.18 -13.57 -22.82
N ASP A 370 59.36 -14.43 -23.83
CA ASP A 370 60.19 -15.63 -23.72
C ASP A 370 61.66 -15.26 -23.49
N LEU A 371 62.18 -14.26 -24.21
CA LEU A 371 63.54 -13.76 -24.02
C LEU A 371 63.79 -13.24 -22.60
N LYS A 372 62.85 -12.46 -22.05
CA LYS A 372 62.93 -11.99 -20.65
C LYS A 372 62.79 -13.14 -19.65
N ARG A 373 61.88 -14.10 -19.89
CA ARG A 373 61.71 -15.28 -19.03
C ARG A 373 63.00 -16.09 -18.97
N ASP A 374 63.60 -16.36 -20.12
CA ASP A 374 64.77 -17.22 -20.21
C ASP A 374 66.01 -16.50 -19.69
N THR A 375 66.10 -15.16 -19.88
CA THR A 375 67.09 -14.31 -19.17
C THR A 375 66.93 -14.38 -17.66
N TYR A 376 65.69 -14.28 -17.16
CA TYR A 376 65.38 -14.37 -15.74
C TYR A 376 65.78 -15.75 -15.17
N ASN A 377 65.42 -16.82 -15.85
CA ASN A 377 65.75 -18.19 -15.46
C ASN A 377 67.26 -18.44 -15.49
N MET A 378 67.97 -17.94 -16.51
CA MET A 378 69.43 -17.99 -16.59
C MET A 378 70.08 -17.33 -15.36
N ILE A 379 69.63 -16.13 -14.98
CA ILE A 379 70.15 -15.41 -13.81
C ILE A 379 69.82 -16.18 -12.52
N LEU A 380 68.59 -16.68 -12.37
CA LEU A 380 68.18 -17.44 -11.20
C LEU A 380 68.98 -18.73 -11.07
N ASN A 381 69.17 -19.48 -12.16
CA ASN A 381 69.97 -20.70 -12.20
C ASN A 381 71.42 -20.42 -11.78
N ALA A 382 72.01 -19.33 -12.27
CA ALA A 382 73.35 -18.90 -11.85
C ALA A 382 73.42 -18.65 -10.33
N LEU A 383 72.39 -18.03 -9.75
CA LEU A 383 72.31 -17.78 -8.30
C LEU A 383 72.13 -19.05 -7.46
N THR A 384 71.62 -20.14 -8.03
CA THR A 384 71.50 -21.42 -7.28
C THR A 384 72.81 -22.23 -7.23
N ASN A 385 73.84 -21.81 -7.97
CA ASN A 385 75.13 -22.47 -8.05
C ASN A 385 76.25 -21.56 -7.49
N PRO A 386 77.10 -22.00 -6.55
CA PRO A 386 78.12 -21.13 -5.96
C PRO A 386 79.06 -20.47 -6.99
N GLN A 387 79.54 -21.23 -7.98
CA GLN A 387 80.42 -20.72 -9.03
C GLN A 387 79.68 -19.75 -9.95
N GLY A 388 78.45 -20.09 -10.34
CA GLY A 388 77.58 -19.22 -11.13
C GLY A 388 77.30 -17.90 -10.43
N ALA A 389 76.98 -17.94 -9.14
CA ALA A 389 76.68 -16.78 -8.32
C ALA A 389 77.91 -15.87 -8.11
N GLN A 390 79.08 -16.45 -7.82
CA GLN A 390 80.34 -15.71 -7.74
C GLN A 390 80.69 -15.06 -9.07
N THR A 391 80.46 -15.76 -10.18
CA THR A 391 80.69 -15.23 -11.54
C THR A 391 79.71 -14.10 -11.85
N LEU A 392 78.42 -14.25 -11.57
CA LEU A 392 77.40 -13.23 -11.80
C LEU A 392 77.63 -11.96 -10.97
N LEU A 393 78.18 -12.11 -9.77
CA LEU A 393 78.43 -11.02 -8.84
C LEU A 393 79.89 -10.52 -8.86
N GLY A 394 80.70 -10.95 -9.83
CA GLY A 394 82.09 -10.53 -9.98
C GLY A 394 82.27 -9.02 -10.27
N ASP A 395 83.52 -8.58 -10.36
CA ASP A 395 83.91 -7.17 -10.49
C ASP A 395 83.76 -6.63 -11.91
N TYR A 396 82.54 -6.67 -12.45
CA TYR A 396 82.21 -6.14 -13.79
C TYR A 396 81.61 -4.73 -13.71
N THR A 397 81.78 -3.96 -14.79
CA THR A 397 81.29 -2.59 -14.90
C THR A 397 80.07 -2.49 -15.81
N TYR A 398 80.11 -3.14 -16.98
CA TYR A 398 79.06 -3.05 -17.99
C TYR A 398 78.38 -4.39 -18.24
N LEU A 399 77.09 -4.32 -18.56
CA LEU A 399 76.25 -5.48 -18.88
C LEU A 399 75.60 -5.33 -20.25
N GLY A 400 75.58 -6.42 -20.99
CA GLY A 400 74.66 -6.64 -22.08
C GLY A 400 74.10 -8.06 -22.07
N VAL A 401 73.11 -8.31 -22.92
CA VAL A 401 72.53 -9.63 -23.15
C VAL A 401 72.68 -9.94 -24.62
N THR A 402 73.09 -11.16 -24.93
CA THR A 402 73.22 -11.68 -26.29
C THR A 402 72.70 -13.11 -26.34
N GLY A 403 72.62 -13.70 -27.51
CA GLY A 403 72.27 -15.10 -27.67
C GLY A 403 72.51 -15.58 -29.08
N MET A 404 72.55 -16.90 -29.24
CA MET A 404 72.90 -17.61 -30.47
C MET A 404 72.18 -18.96 -30.44
N ASP A 405 71.50 -19.33 -31.52
CA ASP A 405 70.71 -20.57 -31.61
C ASP A 405 69.79 -20.74 -30.39
N GLN A 406 70.00 -21.78 -29.58
CA GLN A 406 69.25 -22.09 -28.36
C GLN A 406 69.95 -21.59 -27.08
N THR A 407 70.86 -20.63 -27.18
CA THR A 407 71.61 -20.09 -26.04
C THR A 407 71.35 -18.60 -25.85
N ILE A 408 71.14 -18.19 -24.61
CA ILE A 408 71.18 -16.79 -24.16
C ILE A 408 72.35 -16.59 -23.19
N ALA A 409 72.95 -15.41 -23.20
CA ALA A 409 74.16 -15.14 -22.41
C ALA A 409 74.22 -13.70 -21.88
N LEU A 410 74.82 -13.53 -20.71
CA LEU A 410 75.24 -12.24 -20.18
C LEU A 410 76.65 -11.91 -20.67
N ALA A 411 76.75 -10.81 -21.42
CA ALA A 411 78.02 -10.20 -21.78
C ALA A 411 78.45 -9.25 -20.65
N MET A 412 79.42 -9.67 -19.84
CA MET A 412 79.89 -8.90 -18.68
C MET A 412 81.29 -8.36 -18.96
N ILE A 413 81.45 -7.04 -18.85
CA ILE A 413 82.64 -6.32 -19.32
C ILE A 413 83.23 -5.51 -18.16
N ASN A 414 84.54 -5.63 -17.94
CA ASN A 414 85.25 -4.77 -17.00
C ASN A 414 85.68 -3.48 -17.69
N ASP A 415 85.79 -2.38 -16.95
CA ASP A 415 86.33 -1.14 -17.54
C ASP A 415 87.75 -1.32 -18.11
N ASN A 416 88.55 -2.16 -17.45
CA ASN A 416 89.91 -2.53 -17.91
C ASN A 416 89.93 -3.34 -19.21
N ASP A 417 88.78 -3.84 -19.68
CA ASP A 417 88.70 -4.55 -20.95
C ASP A 417 88.56 -3.61 -22.16
N ILE A 418 88.39 -2.31 -21.92
CA ILE A 418 88.26 -1.28 -22.96
C ILE A 418 89.66 -0.88 -23.47
N ASN A 419 89.96 -1.30 -24.69
CA ASN A 419 91.17 -0.94 -25.41
C ASN A 419 91.05 0.40 -26.16
N SER A 420 89.82 0.85 -26.46
CA SER A 420 89.57 2.11 -27.16
C SER A 420 88.27 2.77 -26.70
N TYR A 421 88.40 3.72 -25.77
CA TYR A 421 87.27 4.50 -25.22
C TYR A 421 86.51 5.32 -26.27
N SER A 422 87.15 5.70 -27.39
CA SER A 422 86.45 6.40 -28.49
C SER A 422 85.53 5.49 -29.30
N LYS A 423 85.70 4.15 -29.20
CA LYS A 423 84.87 3.14 -29.86
C LYS A 423 83.86 2.49 -28.92
N PHE A 424 84.15 2.43 -27.62
CA PHE A 424 83.20 1.93 -26.62
C PHE A 424 82.33 3.06 -26.07
N ASN A 425 81.12 3.22 -26.60
CA ASN A 425 80.24 4.31 -26.20
C ASN A 425 79.64 4.10 -24.79
N GLN A 426 80.06 4.91 -23.82
CA GLN A 426 79.63 4.80 -22.43
C GLN A 426 78.31 5.50 -22.10
N THR A 427 77.54 5.97 -23.09
CA THR A 427 76.22 6.58 -22.84
C THR A 427 75.31 5.57 -22.14
N GLU A 428 74.94 5.85 -20.89
CA GLU A 428 74.16 4.96 -20.04
C GLU A 428 72.67 4.99 -20.41
N TYR A 429 72.05 3.82 -20.43
CA TYR A 429 70.60 3.67 -20.51
C TYR A 429 70.00 3.54 -19.12
N SER A 430 68.82 4.12 -18.93
CA SER A 430 68.09 4.02 -17.67
C SER A 430 67.67 2.57 -17.40
N ILE A 431 68.05 2.06 -16.22
CA ILE A 431 67.67 0.73 -15.75
C ILE A 431 66.34 0.86 -14.99
N PRO A 432 65.29 0.10 -15.34
CA PRO A 432 64.02 0.16 -14.64
C PRO A 432 64.20 -0.28 -13.18
N SER A 433 63.57 0.46 -12.26
CA SER A 433 63.53 0.06 -10.86
C SER A 433 62.54 -1.10 -10.68
N ASN A 434 62.93 -2.10 -9.91
CA ASN A 434 62.06 -3.16 -9.41
C ASN A 434 61.77 -3.01 -7.90
N ASP A 435 62.07 -1.84 -7.33
CA ASP A 435 61.73 -1.53 -5.95
C ASP A 435 60.22 -1.24 -5.84
N THR A 436 59.50 -2.16 -5.22
CA THR A 436 58.06 -2.05 -4.98
C THR A 436 57.72 -1.43 -3.61
N SER A 437 58.71 -0.97 -2.84
CA SER A 437 58.51 -0.54 -1.45
C SER A 437 57.57 0.66 -1.33
N SER A 438 57.64 1.61 -2.26
CA SER A 438 56.69 2.73 -2.34
C SER A 438 55.26 2.24 -2.59
N LEU A 439 55.08 1.34 -3.56
CA LEU A 439 53.76 0.76 -3.90
C LEU A 439 53.16 0.01 -2.71
N LYS A 440 53.95 -0.76 -1.97
CA LYS A 440 53.53 -1.45 -0.74
C LYS A 440 53.12 -0.46 0.37
N GLY A 441 53.84 0.66 0.49
CA GLY A 441 53.47 1.76 1.38
C GLY A 441 52.12 2.38 1.00
N GLU A 442 51.88 2.60 -0.29
CA GLU A 442 50.60 3.12 -0.81
C GLU A 442 49.44 2.14 -0.58
N ILE A 443 49.66 0.83 -0.77
CA ILE A 443 48.66 -0.19 -0.42
C ILE A 443 48.29 -0.11 1.05
N SER A 444 49.29 -0.06 1.95
CA SER A 444 49.05 -0.01 3.40
C SER A 444 48.26 1.24 3.81
N ALA A 445 48.53 2.39 3.18
CA ALA A 445 47.77 3.63 3.39
C ALA A 445 46.33 3.53 2.87
N ASN A 446 46.12 2.90 1.70
CA ASN A 446 44.79 2.68 1.15
C ASN A 446 43.98 1.66 1.98
N GLU A 447 44.60 0.60 2.50
CA GLU A 447 43.95 -0.35 3.41
C GLU A 447 43.48 0.34 4.70
N SER A 448 44.32 1.21 5.27
CA SER A 448 43.95 2.04 6.43
C SER A 448 42.77 2.96 6.12
N THR A 449 42.76 3.57 4.94
CA THR A 449 41.65 4.41 4.47
C THR A 449 40.37 3.60 4.29
N LYS A 450 40.46 2.41 3.66
CA LYS A 450 39.33 1.48 3.48
C LYS A 450 38.74 1.06 4.83
N ALA A 451 39.58 0.74 5.81
CA ALA A 451 39.13 0.38 7.16
C ALA A 451 38.35 1.52 7.83
N SER A 452 38.79 2.78 7.65
CA SER A 452 38.05 3.96 8.13
C SER A 452 36.67 4.10 7.47
N TYR A 453 36.58 3.88 6.16
CA TYR A 453 35.30 3.90 5.45
C TYR A 453 34.36 2.76 5.86
N LEU A 454 34.88 1.55 6.10
CA LEU A 454 34.08 0.42 6.62
C LEU A 454 33.52 0.71 8.02
N SER A 455 34.30 1.36 8.88
CA SER A 455 33.82 1.83 10.20
C SER A 455 32.68 2.85 10.04
N THR A 456 32.85 3.81 9.13
CA THR A 456 31.81 4.82 8.81
C THR A 456 30.53 4.18 8.26
N LEU A 457 30.65 3.20 7.36
CA LEU A 457 29.53 2.43 6.83
C LEU A 457 28.76 1.68 7.93
N THR A 458 29.47 1.16 8.93
CA THR A 458 28.87 0.49 10.09
C THR A 458 28.00 1.47 10.90
N GLU A 459 28.49 2.68 11.16
CA GLU A 459 27.72 3.71 11.87
C GLU A 459 26.50 4.20 11.06
N ILE A 460 26.66 4.39 9.74
CA ILE A 460 25.54 4.73 8.85
C ILE A 460 24.48 3.61 8.85
N SER A 461 24.90 2.34 8.89
CA SER A 461 23.97 1.20 8.94
C SER A 461 23.17 1.19 10.24
N LYS A 462 23.80 1.50 11.38
CA LYS A 462 23.09 1.68 12.66
C LYS A 462 22.07 2.83 12.58
N ALA A 463 22.47 3.98 12.04
CA ALA A 463 21.59 5.13 11.87
C ALA A 463 20.40 4.83 10.95
N THR A 464 20.62 4.05 9.88
CA THR A 464 19.58 3.58 8.96
C THR A 464 18.56 2.71 9.68
N ASN A 465 19.00 1.79 10.53
CA ASN A 465 18.10 0.96 11.34
C ASN A 465 17.24 1.80 12.29
N VAL A 466 17.83 2.81 12.94
CA VAL A 466 17.08 3.75 13.79
C VAL A 466 16.04 4.54 12.98
N ALA A 467 16.40 5.02 11.78
CA ALA A 467 15.46 5.72 10.91
C ALA A 467 14.29 4.83 10.46
N ASN A 468 14.57 3.56 10.13
CA ASN A 468 13.53 2.58 9.78
C ASN A 468 12.59 2.26 10.96
N ALA A 469 13.12 2.17 12.18
CA ALA A 469 12.30 2.00 13.37
C ALA A 469 11.35 3.19 13.57
N LYS A 470 11.86 4.42 13.47
CA LYS A 470 11.03 5.63 13.55
C LYS A 470 9.94 5.69 12.47
N LEU A 471 10.26 5.25 11.25
CA LEU A 471 9.26 5.17 10.17
C LEU A 471 8.16 4.16 10.49
N THR A 472 8.52 3.03 11.10
CA THR A 472 7.56 2.01 11.54
C THR A 472 6.64 2.56 12.61
N ASP A 473 7.19 3.23 13.63
CA ASP A 473 6.41 3.87 14.70
C ASP A 473 5.50 4.97 14.15
N ALA A 474 6.00 5.81 13.23
CA ALA A 474 5.20 6.86 12.60
C ALA A 474 4.01 6.28 11.81
N LYS A 475 4.21 5.17 11.08
CA LYS A 475 3.13 4.48 10.36
C LYS A 475 2.11 3.87 11.31
N LYS A 476 2.56 3.32 12.44
CA LYS A 476 1.66 2.82 13.49
C LYS A 476 0.78 3.94 14.04
N ASN A 477 1.38 5.06 14.44
CA ASN A 477 0.66 6.22 14.97
C ASN A 477 -0.33 6.80 13.94
N GLN A 478 0.03 6.81 12.66
CA GLN A 478 -0.88 7.21 11.58
C GLN A 478 -2.11 6.30 11.50
N SER A 479 -1.94 4.98 11.64
CA SER A 479 -3.06 4.05 11.65
C SER A 479 -3.95 4.25 12.87
N GLU A 480 -3.36 4.44 14.05
CA GLU A 480 -4.11 4.70 15.29
C GLU A 480 -4.91 6.01 15.20
N ALA A 481 -4.32 7.08 14.67
CA ALA A 481 -4.99 8.36 14.46
C ALA A 481 -6.18 8.24 13.49
N LYS A 482 -6.03 7.47 12.38
CA LYS A 482 -7.11 7.22 11.43
C LYS A 482 -8.27 6.46 12.06
N ASN A 483 -7.97 5.42 12.85
CA ASN A 483 -9.01 4.67 13.57
C ASN A 483 -9.78 5.56 14.55
N ALA A 484 -9.08 6.42 15.30
CA ALA A 484 -9.71 7.37 16.22
C ALA A 484 -10.61 8.38 15.50
N LEU A 485 -10.22 8.84 14.30
CA LEU A 485 -11.04 9.72 13.47
C LEU A 485 -12.32 9.02 12.99
N GLU A 486 -12.22 7.74 12.59
CA GLU A 486 -13.40 6.94 12.19
C GLU A 486 -14.36 6.72 13.36
N GLU A 487 -13.86 6.51 14.58
CA GLU A 487 -14.68 6.45 15.78
C GLU A 487 -15.37 7.78 16.08
N ALA A 488 -14.67 8.90 15.91
CA ALA A 488 -15.26 10.23 16.06
C ALA A 488 -16.38 10.48 15.03
N ASP A 489 -16.22 10.06 13.77
CA ASP A 489 -17.27 10.14 12.74
C ASP A 489 -18.52 9.30 13.10
N LYS A 490 -18.32 8.08 13.60
CA LYS A 490 -19.42 7.24 14.12
C LYS A 490 -20.14 7.89 15.29
N ASN A 491 -19.41 8.57 16.17
CA ASN A 491 -19.99 9.30 17.29
C ASN A 491 -20.85 10.47 16.80
N ILE A 492 -20.39 11.25 15.82
CA ILE A 492 -21.20 12.32 15.19
C ILE A 492 -22.52 11.76 14.66
N LYS A 493 -22.48 10.67 13.88
CA LYS A 493 -23.69 10.03 13.34
C LYS A 493 -24.65 9.59 14.44
N SER A 494 -24.13 9.05 15.53
CA SER A 494 -24.92 8.63 16.69
C SER A 494 -25.56 9.83 17.39
N LYS A 495 -24.82 10.94 17.59
CA LYS A 495 -25.36 12.16 18.19
C LYS A 495 -26.36 12.88 17.29
N GLN A 496 -26.19 12.82 15.97
CA GLN A 496 -27.19 13.31 15.02
C GLN A 496 -28.52 12.55 15.13
N ALA A 497 -28.47 11.23 15.25
CA ALA A 497 -29.69 10.42 15.45
C ALA A 497 -30.43 10.75 16.76
N LEU A 498 -29.70 11.14 17.82
CA LEU A 498 -30.31 11.62 19.07
C LEU A 498 -31.03 12.96 18.86
N VAL A 499 -30.42 13.90 18.12
CA VAL A 499 -31.07 15.17 17.76
C VAL A 499 -32.34 14.91 16.95
N ASP A 500 -32.29 14.04 15.96
CA ASP A 500 -33.44 13.71 15.11
C ASP A 500 -34.58 13.09 15.94
N THR A 501 -34.25 12.19 16.88
CA THR A 501 -35.21 11.57 17.81
C THR A 501 -35.84 12.60 18.72
N ALA A 502 -35.04 13.46 19.36
CA ALA A 502 -35.54 14.50 20.26
C ALA A 502 -36.47 15.50 19.53
N ASN A 503 -36.14 15.88 18.29
CA ASN A 503 -36.98 16.74 17.46
C ASN A 503 -38.32 16.07 17.09
N LYS A 504 -38.29 14.77 16.78
CA LYS A 504 -39.52 14.00 16.50
C LYS A 504 -40.43 13.96 17.73
N GLU A 505 -39.88 13.67 18.90
CA GLU A 505 -40.65 13.65 20.15
C GLU A 505 -41.23 15.02 20.51
N LEU A 506 -40.46 16.10 20.32
CA LEU A 506 -40.94 17.47 20.50
C LEU A 506 -42.11 17.79 19.54
N THR A 507 -42.04 17.30 18.29
CA THR A 507 -43.10 17.49 17.30
C THR A 507 -44.39 16.77 17.72
N LEU A 508 -44.28 15.53 18.19
CA LEU A 508 -45.42 14.77 18.70
C LEU A 508 -46.05 15.44 19.92
N ALA A 509 -45.24 15.93 20.88
CA ALA A 509 -45.74 16.64 22.06
C ALA A 509 -46.49 17.94 21.68
N LYS A 510 -46.01 18.68 20.67
CA LYS A 510 -46.72 19.86 20.13
C LYS A 510 -48.05 19.51 19.47
N GLN A 511 -48.11 18.39 18.76
CA GLN A 511 -49.36 17.90 18.15
C GLN A 511 -50.37 17.48 19.21
N GLU A 512 -49.92 16.80 20.27
CA GLU A 512 -50.77 16.41 21.41
C GLU A 512 -51.37 17.65 22.10
N LEU A 513 -50.55 18.65 22.43
CA LEU A 513 -51.04 19.92 22.99
C LEU A 513 -52.10 20.57 22.07
N THR A 514 -51.85 20.61 20.76
CA THR A 514 -52.78 21.20 19.79
C THR A 514 -54.13 20.47 19.79
N ASN A 515 -54.11 19.14 19.82
CA ASN A 515 -55.31 18.32 19.87
C ASN A 515 -56.09 18.56 21.17
N ASP A 516 -55.41 18.56 22.32
CA ASP A 516 -56.05 18.78 23.61
C ASP A 516 -56.58 20.21 23.76
N GLN A 517 -55.91 21.22 23.18
CA GLN A 517 -56.44 22.59 23.07
C GLN A 517 -57.74 22.64 22.27
N ASN A 518 -57.78 22.02 21.08
CA ASN A 518 -58.98 21.98 20.24
C ASN A 518 -60.18 21.33 20.96
N ILE A 519 -59.91 20.27 21.74
CA ILE A 519 -60.94 19.60 22.56
C ILE A 519 -61.37 20.51 23.74
N ALA A 520 -60.40 21.13 24.42
CA ALA A 520 -60.64 22.01 25.57
C ALA A 520 -61.47 23.26 25.20
N ASP A 521 -61.29 23.81 24.00
CA ASP A 521 -62.04 24.97 23.48
C ASP A 521 -63.52 24.68 23.21
N GLY A 522 -63.93 23.41 23.30
CA GLY A 522 -65.33 23.01 23.33
C GLY A 522 -66.05 23.13 22.00
N HIS A 523 -65.33 23.04 20.88
CA HIS A 523 -65.93 23.06 19.54
C HIS A 523 -67.01 21.97 19.36
N ALA A 524 -66.70 20.73 19.77
CA ALA A 524 -67.64 19.61 19.72
C ALA A 524 -68.86 19.83 20.63
N ILE A 525 -68.67 20.45 21.79
CA ILE A 525 -69.75 20.79 22.73
C ILE A 525 -70.69 21.81 22.09
N LYS A 526 -70.16 22.89 21.51
CA LYS A 526 -70.98 23.92 20.83
C LYS A 526 -71.82 23.33 19.71
N GLU A 527 -71.26 22.41 18.94
CA GLU A 527 -71.99 21.71 17.87
C GLU A 527 -73.10 20.80 18.42
N LEU A 528 -72.81 20.04 19.47
CA LEU A 528 -73.77 19.14 20.12
C LEU A 528 -74.87 19.90 20.88
N GLU A 529 -74.56 21.03 21.50
CA GLU A 529 -75.54 21.93 22.12
C GLU A 529 -76.52 22.49 21.08
N SER A 530 -76.03 22.87 19.90
CA SER A 530 -76.89 23.30 18.79
C SER A 530 -77.80 22.15 18.34
N LYS A 531 -77.24 20.95 18.11
CA LYS A 531 -78.02 19.76 17.71
C LYS A 531 -79.05 19.35 18.75
N LEU A 532 -78.71 19.46 20.04
CA LEU A 532 -79.63 19.16 21.14
C LEU A 532 -80.81 20.14 21.15
N LYS A 533 -80.53 21.42 20.95
CA LYS A 533 -81.55 22.48 20.87
C LYS A 533 -82.50 22.27 19.69
N ASP A 534 -81.97 21.84 18.54
CA ASP A 534 -82.78 21.53 17.36
C ASP A 534 -83.62 20.25 17.55
N ALA A 535 -83.04 19.20 18.13
CA ALA A 535 -83.74 17.96 18.46
C ALA A 535 -84.86 18.16 19.50
N GLN A 536 -84.69 19.11 20.43
CA GLN A 536 -85.70 19.45 21.42
C GLN A 536 -86.84 20.32 20.86
N LYS A 537 -86.58 21.18 19.87
CA LYS A 537 -87.63 21.97 19.20
C LYS A 537 -88.62 21.11 18.42
N ASN A 538 -88.15 20.02 17.81
CA ASN A 538 -89.00 19.08 17.08
C ASN A 538 -89.89 18.19 17.98
N LYS A 539 -89.89 18.39 19.31
CA LYS A 539 -90.84 17.77 20.25
C LYS A 539 -92.14 18.58 20.44
N VAL A 540 -92.19 19.82 19.97
CA VAL A 540 -93.29 20.76 20.26
C VAL A 540 -94.05 21.08 18.98
N TYR A 541 -94.71 20.10 18.38
CA TYR A 541 -95.86 20.29 17.49
C TYR A 541 -96.78 19.08 17.57
#